data_AF-F6HIR6-F1
#
_entry.id   AF-F6HIR6-F1
#
_cell.length_a   1.000
_cell.length_b   1.000
_cell.length_c   1.000
_cell.angle_alpha   90.00
_cell.angle_beta   90.00
_cell.angle_gamma   90.00
#
_symmetry.space_group_name_H-M   'P 1'
#
loop_
_entity.id
_entity.type
_entity.pdbx_description
1 polymer ?
#
loop_
_entity_poly.entity_id
_entity_poly.type
_entity_poly.pdbx_seq_one_letter_code
_entity_poly.pdbx_strand_id
1 'polypeptide(L)' 'MSSACVLFILDEMRKKSLKEEKTTTGEGLDWGVLFGFGPGLTIETVVLHSIAGATN' A
#
# COMPACT_ATOMS: atom_id res chain seq x y z
N MET A 1 6.59 -5.50 -15.35
CA MET A 1 5.94 -4.73 -14.27
C MET A 1 4.65 -4.10 -14.84
N SER A 2 3.61 -4.90 -15.08
CA SER A 2 2.32 -4.39 -15.57
C SER A 2 1.27 -4.58 -14.47
N SER A 3 0.78 -5.80 -14.25
CA SER A 3 -0.10 -6.11 -13.11
C SER A 3 0.63 -6.15 -11.76
N ALA A 4 1.88 -6.61 -11.73
CA ALA A 4 2.63 -6.78 -10.48
C ALA A 4 3.06 -5.46 -9.79
N CYS A 5 3.00 -4.31 -10.47
CA CYS A 5 3.49 -3.02 -9.94
C CYS A 5 2.91 -2.70 -8.56
N VAL A 6 1.60 -2.87 -8.42
CA VAL A 6 0.89 -2.52 -7.19
C VAL A 6 1.34 -3.37 -6.00
N LEU A 7 1.76 -4.62 -6.24
CA LEU A 7 2.29 -5.50 -5.20
C LEU A 7 3.66 -5.03 -4.71
N PHE A 8 4.54 -4.58 -5.62
CA PHE A 8 5.83 -4.00 -5.24
C PHE A 8 5.66 -2.65 -4.52
N ILE A 9 4.68 -1.83 -4.92
CA ILE A 9 4.37 -0.57 -4.22
C ILE A 9 3.93 -0.86 -2.79
N LEU A 10 3.03 -1.83 -2.58
CA LEU A 10 2.59 -2.23 -1.24
C LEU A 10 3.76 -2.78 -0.40
N ASP A 11 4.67 -3.53 -1.03
CA ASP A 11 5.85 -4.08 -0.36
C ASP A 11 6.85 -2.99 0.06
N GLU A 12 7.13 -2.01 -0.80
CA GLU A 12 7.97 -0.87 -0.45
C GLU A 12 7.32 0.02 0.61
N MET A 13 6.02 0.32 0.49
CA MET A 13 5.27 1.12 1.48
C MET A 13 5.35 0.51 2.88
N ARG A 14 5.09 -0.80 3.04
CA ARG A 14 5.16 -1.46 4.37
C ARG A 14 6.60 -1.50 4.91
N LYS A 15 7.60 -1.74 4.06
CA LYS A 15 9.02 -1.82 4.45
C LYS A 15 9.54 -0.46 4.88
N LYS A 16 9.21 0.59 4.14
CA LYS A 16 9.53 1.97 4.48
C LYS A 16 8.85 2.38 5.78
N SER A 17 7.57 2.07 5.94
CA SER A 17 6.82 2.36 7.18
C SER A 17 7.49 1.73 8.40
N LEU A 18 7.95 0.47 8.30
CA LEU A 18 8.70 -0.19 9.36
C LEU A 18 10.07 0.46 9.60
N LYS A 19 10.81 0.78 8.54
CA LYS A 19 12.13 1.43 8.62
C LYS A 19 12.07 2.81 9.27
N GLU A 20 10.97 3.52 9.09
CA GLU A 20 10.72 4.85 9.67
C GLU A 20 9.93 4.79 10.98
N GLU A 21 9.77 3.60 11.58
CA GLU A 21 9.08 3.38 12.87
C GLU A 21 7.66 3.99 12.91
N LYS A 22 6.94 3.91 11.78
CA LYS A 22 5.55 4.37 11.72
C LYS A 22 4.64 3.43 12.50
N THR A 23 3.56 4.00 13.04
CA THR A 23 2.56 3.29 13.84
C THR A 23 1.76 2.25 13.05
N THR A 24 1.73 2.34 11.71
CA THR A 24 1.00 1.40 10.85
C THR A 24 1.81 1.04 9.60
N THR A 25 1.43 -0.04 8.91
CA THR A 25 1.99 -0.42 7.61
C THR A 25 1.62 0.54 6.47
N GLY A 26 0.70 1.48 6.71
CA GLY A 26 0.21 2.48 5.75
C GLY A 26 0.79 3.86 6.03
N GLU A 27 2.11 3.95 6.21
CA GLU A 27 2.83 5.19 6.50
C GLU A 27 2.34 5.94 7.77
N GLY A 28 1.73 5.23 8.72
CA GLY A 28 1.15 5.81 9.94
C GLY A 28 -0.33 6.22 9.83
N LEU A 29 -0.97 5.91 8.71
CA LEU A 29 -2.41 6.15 8.47
C LEU A 29 -3.20 4.83 8.55
N ASP A 30 -4.49 4.92 8.86
CA ASP A 30 -5.37 3.74 8.99
C ASP A 30 -5.95 3.30 7.64
N TRP A 31 -6.26 4.24 6.75
CA TRP A 31 -6.95 3.99 5.50
C TRP A 31 -6.13 4.43 4.29
N GLY A 32 -6.20 3.64 3.22
CA GLY A 32 -5.56 3.94 1.94
C GLY A 32 -6.38 3.44 0.75
N VAL A 33 -5.93 3.78 -0.45
CA VAL A 33 -6.53 3.33 -1.71
C VAL A 33 -5.45 2.82 -2.66
N LEU A 34 -5.75 1.74 -3.36
CA LEU A 34 -4.94 1.22 -4.46
C LEU A 34 -5.72 1.36 -5.77
N PHE A 35 -5.03 1.88 -6.79
CA PHE A 35 -5.56 1.99 -8.14
C PHE A 35 -4.80 1.08 -9.11
N GLY A 36 -5.55 0.29 -9.88
CA GLY A 36 -5.07 -0.43 -11.06
C GLY A 36 -5.62 0.21 -12.33
N PHE A 37 -4.77 0.45 -13.33
CA PHE A 37 -5.16 1.02 -14.62
C PHE A 37 -4.88 0.01 -15.74
N GLY A 38 -5.93 -0.38 -16.46
CA GLY A 38 -5.87 -1.38 -17.53
C GLY A 38 -6.25 -0.84 -18.91
N PRO A 39 -6.09 -1.63 -19.99
CA PRO A 39 -6.48 -1.25 -21.34
C PRO A 39 -7.95 -0.80 -21.44
N GLY A 40 -8.21 0.17 -22.32
CA GLY A 40 -9.51 0.85 -22.41
C GLY A 40 -9.59 2.01 -21.42
N LEU A 41 -10.56 1.96 -20.50
CA LEU A 41 -10.72 2.90 -19.39
C LEU A 41 -11.07 2.13 -18.10
N THR A 42 -10.41 0.99 -17.88
CA THR A 42 -10.68 0.14 -16.70
C THR A 42 -9.89 0.66 -15.51
N ILE A 43 -10.59 0.92 -14.41
CA ILE A 43 -10.01 1.32 -13.13
C ILE A 43 -10.42 0.30 -12.06
N GLU A 44 -9.44 -0.37 -11.48
CA GLU A 44 -9.63 -1.17 -10.26
C GLU A 44 -9.36 -0.26 -9.06
N THR A 45 -10.30 -0.22 -8.11
CA THR A 45 -10.17 0.58 -6.88
C THR A 45 -10.38 -0.32 -5.67
N VAL A 46 -9.34 -0.42 -4.84
CA VAL A 46 -9.38 -1.22 -3.60
C VAL A 46 -9.16 -0.31 -2.42
N VAL A 47 -10.10 -0.32 -1.46
CA VAL A 47 -9.92 0.32 -0.16
C VAL A 47 -9.05 -0.58 0.71
N LEU A 48 -8.05 0.01 1.34
CA LEU A 48 -7.09 -0.67 2.20
C LEU A 48 -7.25 -0.19 3.64
N HIS A 49 -7.21 -1.14 4.57
CA HIS A 49 -7.00 -0.86 5.98
C HIS A 49 -5.58 -1.27 6.35
N SER A 50 -4.83 -0.38 7.00
CA SER A 50 -3.49 -0.69 7.46
C SER A 50 -3.53 -1.58 8.71
N ILE A 51 -2.38 -2.13 9.08
CA ILE A 51 -2.22 -2.89 10.31
C ILE A 51 -1.21 -2.15 11.19
N ALA A 52 -1.39 -2.24 12.51
CA ALA A 52 -0.42 -1.73 13.47
C ALA A 52 0.99 -2.25 13.13
N GLY A 53 1.95 -1.34 13.05
CA GLY A 53 3.37 -1.67 12.93
C GLY A 53 3.84 -2.33 14.22
N ALA A 54 4.77 -3.27 14.11
CA ALA A 54 5.47 -3.80 15.28
C ALA A 54 6.46 -2.74 15.78
N THR A 55 5.95 -1.71 16.43
CA THR A 55 6.76 -0.76 17.20
C THR A 55 7.04 -1.38 18.56
N ASN A 56 8.32 -1.54 18.92
CA ASN A 56 8.73 -1.91 20.27
C ASN A 56 8.37 -0.81 21.28
#